data_AF-A0ABD2NI76-F1
#
_entry.id   AF-A0ABD2NI76-F1
#
_cell.length_a   1.000
_cell.length_b   1.000
_cell.length_c   1.000
_cell.angle_alpha   90.00
_cell.angle_beta   90.00
_cell.angle_gamma   90.00
#
_symmetry.space_group_name_H-M   'P 1'
#
loop_
_entity.id
_entity.type
_entity.pdbx_description
1 polymer ?
#
loop_
_entity_poly.entity_id
_entity_poly.type
_entity_poly.pdbx_seq_one_letter_code
_entity_poly.pdbx_strand_id
1 'polypeptide(L)'
;MFYNVIHPSIVLGGILLKQSGRVGQSALYACGTWADSLNKEDEPSVAVCTSGCGEHLVQTQLAKEIANDLKKNECPTTGLHKSIMDNFINSRYLRNVEQKLCGALALHRSGSEISLLWGHSTETMSVGYMKTDDKKPVAFISDLPVGSKVGQTVNVGGNYHYIVSGDPKR
;
A
#
# COMPACT_ATOMS: atom_id res chain seq x y z
N MET A 1 -9.63 -0.57 -25.30
CA MET A 1 -8.98 -1.84 -24.92
C MET A 1 -8.01 -1.63 -23.72
N PHE A 2 -8.44 -0.92 -22.67
CA PHE A 2 -7.63 -0.64 -21.45
C PHE A 2 -8.29 -1.21 -20.18
N TYR A 3 -9.12 -2.24 -20.33
CA TYR A 3 -9.80 -2.83 -19.20
C TYR A 3 -8.76 -3.62 -18.36
N ASN A 4 -8.71 -3.28 -17.06
CA ASN A 4 -7.93 -3.94 -15.99
C ASN A 4 -6.48 -3.46 -15.80
N VAL A 5 -6.13 -2.25 -16.20
CA VAL A 5 -4.81 -1.67 -15.89
C VAL A 5 -4.86 -0.93 -14.55
N ILE A 6 -3.87 -1.15 -13.70
CA ILE A 6 -3.74 -0.44 -12.42
C ILE A 6 -2.49 0.44 -12.44
N HIS A 7 -2.63 1.69 -12.02
CA HIS A 7 -1.56 2.68 -12.00
C HIS A 7 -1.44 3.32 -10.60
N PRO A 8 -0.40 2.98 -9.84
CA PRO A 8 -0.07 3.62 -8.58
C PRO A 8 0.93 4.75 -8.82
N SER A 9 0.75 5.85 -8.10
CA SER A 9 1.62 7.04 -8.17
C SER A 9 1.84 7.60 -6.77
N ILE A 10 3.02 8.17 -6.56
CA ILE A 10 3.45 8.75 -5.28
C ILE A 10 4.16 10.07 -5.52
N VAL A 11 3.87 11.07 -4.68
CA VAL A 11 4.55 12.37 -4.68
C VAL A 11 4.98 12.70 -3.26
N LEU A 12 6.24 13.08 -3.07
CA LEU A 12 6.81 13.42 -1.76
C LEU A 12 7.83 14.55 -1.85
N GLY A 13 7.78 15.48 -0.89
CA GLY A 13 8.77 16.56 -0.74
C GLY A 13 10.09 16.12 -0.09
N GLY A 14 10.06 15.02 0.67
CA GLY A 14 11.18 14.54 1.49
C GLY A 14 11.18 15.15 2.89
N ILE A 15 12.25 14.89 3.65
CA ILE A 15 12.36 15.36 5.03
C ILE A 15 12.62 16.87 5.11
N LEU A 16 12.24 17.48 6.24
CA LEU A 16 12.52 18.88 6.54
C LEU A 16 14.05 19.12 6.59
N LEU A 17 14.51 20.25 6.02
CA LEU A 17 15.93 20.63 5.95
C LEU A 17 16.86 19.61 5.27
N LYS A 18 16.33 18.83 4.31
CA LYS A 18 17.17 17.93 3.51
C LYS A 18 18.27 18.70 2.78
N GLN A 19 19.45 18.11 2.71
CA GLN A 19 20.52 18.57 1.84
C GLN A 19 20.03 18.59 0.37
N SER A 20 20.48 19.60 -0.38
CA SER A 20 20.16 19.68 -1.80
C SER A 20 20.66 18.43 -2.53
N GLY A 21 19.85 17.92 -3.46
CA GLY A 21 20.13 16.67 -4.16
C GLY A 21 19.72 15.38 -3.44
N ARG A 22 19.20 15.43 -2.20
CA ARG A 22 18.68 14.23 -1.51
C ARG A 22 17.38 13.75 -2.17
N VAL A 23 17.40 12.48 -2.58
CA VAL A 23 16.29 11.75 -3.21
C VAL A 23 15.72 10.73 -2.23
N GLY A 24 14.39 10.71 -2.11
CA GLY A 24 13.66 9.75 -1.27
C GLY A 24 13.09 8.57 -2.06
N GLN A 25 12.27 7.75 -1.40
CA GLN A 25 11.65 6.56 -1.97
C GLN A 25 10.75 6.82 -3.19
N SER A 26 10.15 8.02 -3.29
CA SER A 26 9.19 8.33 -4.37
C SER A 26 9.80 8.28 -5.76
N ALA A 27 11.11 8.55 -5.89
CA ALA A 27 11.81 8.53 -7.17
C ALA A 27 12.58 7.22 -7.41
N LEU A 28 12.55 6.29 -6.45
CA LEU A 28 13.28 5.04 -6.52
C LEU A 28 12.35 3.89 -6.90
N TYR A 29 12.75 3.16 -7.95
CA TYR A 29 12.04 1.98 -8.43
C TYR A 29 11.80 0.99 -7.27
N ALA A 30 10.62 0.37 -7.26
CA ALA A 30 10.20 -0.62 -6.26
C ALA A 30 10.02 -0.12 -4.81
N CYS A 31 10.32 1.14 -4.51
CA CYS A 31 10.32 1.65 -3.13
C CYS A 31 9.03 2.42 -2.81
N GLY A 32 8.72 3.44 -3.62
CA GLY A 32 7.57 4.32 -3.41
C GLY A 32 6.26 3.78 -3.99
N THR A 33 6.34 3.13 -5.16
CA THR A 33 5.17 2.62 -5.89
C THR A 33 5.50 1.34 -6.63
N TRP A 34 4.51 0.46 -6.79
CA TRP A 34 4.63 -0.76 -7.59
C TRP A 34 3.31 -1.13 -8.22
N ALA A 35 3.32 -1.49 -9.51
CA ALA A 35 2.15 -1.98 -10.23
C ALA A 35 2.51 -3.28 -10.94
N ASP A 36 1.68 -4.29 -10.78
CA ASP A 36 1.77 -5.54 -11.50
C ASP A 36 0.38 -5.95 -11.98
N SER A 37 0.21 -6.03 -13.30
CA SER A 37 -1.02 -6.47 -13.96
C SER A 37 -0.70 -7.37 -15.15
N LEU A 38 0.35 -8.20 -15.03
CA LEU A 38 0.96 -8.94 -16.15
C LEU A 38 -0.01 -9.94 -16.82
N ASN A 39 -0.79 -10.70 -16.05
CA ASN A 39 -1.71 -11.72 -16.58
C ASN A 39 -3.16 -11.46 -16.14
N LYS A 40 -4.08 -11.36 -17.09
CA LYS A 40 -5.48 -10.95 -16.84
C LYS A 40 -6.41 -12.08 -16.39
N GLU A 41 -6.04 -13.34 -16.61
CA GLU A 41 -6.94 -14.48 -16.39
C GLU A 41 -6.54 -15.39 -15.23
N ASP A 42 -5.25 -15.51 -14.90
CA ASP A 42 -4.76 -16.44 -13.87
C ASP A 42 -4.18 -15.76 -12.61
N GLU A 43 -3.72 -14.51 -12.70
CA GLU A 43 -3.04 -13.84 -11.59
C GLU A 43 -3.75 -12.57 -11.11
N PRO A 44 -3.74 -12.29 -9.80
CA PRO A 44 -4.26 -11.04 -9.28
C PRO A 44 -3.41 -9.86 -9.76
N SER A 45 -4.10 -8.77 -10.13
CA SER A 45 -3.47 -7.49 -10.42
C SER A 45 -3.33 -6.68 -9.14
N VAL A 46 -2.15 -6.14 -8.87
CA VAL A 46 -1.83 -5.44 -7.63
C VAL A 46 -1.16 -4.11 -7.91
N ALA A 47 -1.54 -3.09 -7.15
CA ALA A 47 -0.87 -1.81 -7.13
C ALA A 47 -0.67 -1.35 -5.69
N VAL A 48 0.51 -0.82 -5.38
CA VAL A 48 0.88 -0.40 -4.03
C VAL A 48 1.54 0.96 -4.09
N CYS A 49 1.14 1.86 -3.21
CA CYS A 49 1.83 3.10 -2.89
C CYS A 49 2.25 3.08 -1.42
N THR A 50 3.45 3.56 -1.11
CA THR A 50 3.95 3.65 0.27
C THR A 50 4.10 5.09 0.74
N SER A 51 4.10 5.31 2.04
CA SER A 51 4.34 6.60 2.69
C SER A 51 5.12 6.40 3.99
N GLY A 52 5.76 7.44 4.51
CA GLY A 52 6.54 7.37 5.75
C GLY A 52 8.01 7.73 5.56
N CYS A 53 8.88 7.16 6.40
CA CYS A 53 10.30 7.45 6.37
C CYS A 53 10.96 6.88 5.10
N GLY A 54 11.45 7.77 4.22
CA GLY A 54 11.93 7.38 2.91
C GLY A 54 13.08 6.39 2.96
N GLU A 55 14.03 6.57 3.89
CA GLU A 55 15.19 5.70 4.05
C GLU A 55 14.78 4.27 4.41
N HIS A 56 13.80 4.12 5.30
CA HIS A 56 13.31 2.80 5.71
C HIS A 56 12.62 2.07 4.56
N LEU A 57 11.82 2.81 3.77
CA LEU A 57 11.10 2.27 2.62
C LEU A 57 12.04 1.90 1.48
N VAL A 58 13.11 2.66 1.28
CA VAL A 58 14.15 2.35 0.29
C VAL A 58 14.92 1.09 0.67
N GLN A 59 15.33 0.97 1.94
CA GLN A 59 16.09 -0.18 2.41
C GLN A 59 15.31 -1.50 2.33
N THR A 60 13.99 -1.44 2.44
CA THR A 60 13.11 -2.62 2.45
C THR A 60 12.42 -2.88 1.11
N GLN A 61 12.50 -1.95 0.15
CA GLN A 61 11.74 -2.01 -1.12
C GLN A 61 10.26 -2.32 -0.89
N LEU A 62 9.67 -1.69 0.12
CA LEU A 62 8.40 -2.11 0.71
C LEU A 62 7.25 -2.22 -0.29
N ALA A 63 7.14 -1.30 -1.25
CA ALA A 63 6.04 -1.31 -2.22
C ALA A 63 6.03 -2.61 -3.04
N LYS A 64 7.20 -3.06 -3.48
CA LYS A 64 7.34 -4.30 -4.26
C LYS A 64 7.11 -5.55 -3.41
N GLU A 65 7.65 -5.59 -2.19
CA GLU A 65 7.45 -6.74 -1.30
C GLU A 65 5.98 -6.93 -0.92
N ILE A 66 5.27 -5.84 -0.62
CA ILE A 66 3.81 -5.88 -0.41
C ILE A 66 3.11 -6.42 -1.65
N ALA A 67 3.45 -5.93 -2.84
CA ALA A 67 2.81 -6.40 -4.06
C ALA A 67 3.04 -7.90 -4.29
N ASN A 68 4.27 -8.39 -4.11
CA ASN A 68 4.62 -9.80 -4.25
C ASN A 68 3.86 -10.68 -3.25
N ASP A 69 3.73 -10.25 -2.01
CA ASP A 69 3.00 -10.99 -0.99
C ASP A 69 1.50 -10.98 -1.27
N LEU A 70 0.93 -9.84 -1.66
CA LEU A 70 -0.49 -9.76 -2.01
C LEU A 70 -0.85 -10.70 -3.17
N LYS A 71 0.05 -10.91 -4.13
CA LYS A 71 -0.18 -11.88 -5.23
C LYS A 71 -0.19 -13.34 -4.77
N LYS A 72 0.46 -13.67 -3.65
CA LYS A 72 0.63 -15.06 -3.16
C LYS A 72 -0.40 -15.47 -2.12
N ASN A 73 -1.04 -14.51 -1.44
CA ASN A 73 -1.91 -14.79 -0.31
C ASN A 73 -3.38 -14.84 -0.74
N GLU A 74 -4.12 -15.83 -0.22
CA GLU A 74 -5.56 -15.96 -0.47
C GLU A 74 -6.38 -14.83 0.18
N CYS A 75 -5.94 -14.33 1.35
CA CYS A 75 -6.55 -13.21 2.03
C CYS A 75 -5.68 -11.95 1.91
N PRO A 76 -6.10 -10.94 1.13
CA PRO A 76 -5.29 -9.74 0.88
C PRO A 76 -5.01 -8.91 2.15
N THR A 77 -5.96 -8.82 3.08
CA THR A 77 -5.75 -8.08 4.35
C THR A 77 -4.69 -8.73 5.23
N THR A 78 -4.75 -10.05 5.40
CA THR A 78 -3.73 -10.80 6.15
C THR A 78 -2.39 -10.75 5.44
N GLY A 79 -2.39 -10.83 4.10
CA GLY A 79 -1.20 -10.67 3.27
C GLY A 79 -0.51 -9.32 3.49
N LEU A 80 -1.28 -8.22 3.52
CA LEU A 80 -0.75 -6.88 3.79
C LEU A 80 -0.17 -6.79 5.21
N HIS A 81 -0.91 -7.24 6.22
CA HIS A 81 -0.43 -7.24 7.61
C HIS A 81 0.88 -8.02 7.75
N LYS A 82 0.92 -9.24 7.22
CA LYS A 82 2.11 -10.09 7.25
C LYS A 82 3.28 -9.43 6.51
N SER A 83 3.04 -8.87 5.34
CA SER A 83 4.10 -8.24 4.55
C SER A 83 4.72 -7.04 5.29
N ILE A 84 3.91 -6.18 5.90
CA ILE A 84 4.44 -5.05 6.69
C ILE A 84 5.16 -5.58 7.95
N MET A 85 4.62 -6.58 8.63
CA MET A 85 5.26 -7.13 9.82
C MET A 85 6.61 -7.80 9.51
N ASP A 86 6.67 -8.64 8.49
CA ASP A 86 7.86 -9.44 8.18
C ASP A 86 8.90 -8.63 7.39
N ASN A 87 8.47 -7.91 6.36
CA ASN A 87 9.37 -7.21 5.44
C ASN A 87 9.75 -5.79 5.91
N PHE A 88 9.00 -5.20 6.85
CA PHE A 88 9.28 -3.87 7.40
C PHE A 88 9.58 -3.89 8.91
N ILE A 89 8.63 -4.25 9.76
CA ILE A 89 8.80 -4.17 11.23
C ILE A 89 9.90 -5.11 11.73
N ASN A 90 9.88 -6.37 11.30
CA ASN A 90 10.85 -7.39 11.68
C ASN A 90 12.01 -7.51 10.68
N SER A 91 12.09 -6.56 9.74
CA SER A 91 13.07 -6.57 8.67
C SER A 91 14.50 -6.56 9.19
N ARG A 92 15.36 -7.42 8.63
CA ARG A 92 16.80 -7.41 8.95
C ARG A 92 17.48 -6.08 8.61
N TYR A 93 16.94 -5.34 7.65
CA TYR A 93 17.49 -4.06 7.19
C TYR A 93 17.26 -2.94 8.20
N LEU A 94 16.23 -3.06 9.07
CA LEU A 94 15.82 -2.03 10.02
C LEU A 94 16.10 -2.42 11.49
N ARG A 95 17.01 -3.38 11.75
CA ARG A 95 17.30 -3.86 13.11
C ARG A 95 17.72 -2.76 14.09
N ASN A 96 18.42 -1.75 13.58
CA ASN A 96 18.94 -0.63 14.38
C ASN A 96 18.00 0.58 14.40
N VAL A 97 16.76 0.42 13.91
CA VAL A 97 15.75 1.49 13.87
C VAL A 97 14.73 1.22 14.97
N GLU A 98 14.64 2.14 15.94
CA GLU A 98 13.70 2.02 17.07
C GLU A 98 12.25 2.26 16.65
N GLN A 99 12.01 3.29 15.82
CA GLN A 99 10.68 3.64 15.32
C GLN A 99 10.59 3.46 13.80
N LYS A 100 9.95 2.36 13.38
CA LYS A 100 9.78 2.02 11.96
C LYS A 100 8.44 2.53 11.47
N LEU A 101 8.44 3.74 10.91
CA LEU A 101 7.23 4.41 10.42
C LEU A 101 7.00 4.17 8.92
N CYS A 102 5.91 3.48 8.59
CA CYS A 102 5.41 3.31 7.23
C CYS A 102 3.88 3.44 7.18
N GLY A 103 3.40 3.76 5.99
CA GLY A 103 2.04 3.57 5.53
C GLY A 103 2.07 2.95 4.13
N ALA A 104 1.03 2.21 3.80
CA ALA A 104 0.85 1.57 2.50
C ALA A 104 -0.63 1.65 2.12
N LEU A 105 -0.89 2.01 0.88
CA LEU A 105 -2.19 1.90 0.24
C LEU A 105 -2.05 0.90 -0.90
N ALA A 106 -2.84 -0.17 -0.89
CA ALA A 106 -2.77 -1.21 -1.88
C ALA A 106 -4.15 -1.44 -2.52
N LEU A 107 -4.15 -1.62 -3.84
CA LEU A 107 -5.28 -2.09 -4.60
C LEU A 107 -4.95 -3.50 -5.07
N HIS A 108 -5.78 -4.46 -4.69
CA HIS A 108 -5.69 -5.84 -5.11
C HIS A 108 -6.93 -6.18 -5.92
N ARG A 109 -6.76 -6.80 -7.09
CA ARG A 109 -7.86 -7.24 -7.93
C ARG A 109 -7.66 -8.69 -8.32
N SER A 110 -8.63 -9.54 -7.96
CA SER A 110 -8.67 -10.95 -8.35
C SER A 110 -10.03 -11.24 -8.99
N GLY A 111 -10.04 -11.54 -10.29
CA GLY A 111 -11.27 -11.73 -11.05
C GLY A 111 -12.22 -10.51 -10.99
N SER A 112 -13.40 -10.73 -10.38
CA SER A 112 -14.42 -9.70 -10.15
C SER A 112 -14.26 -8.97 -8.82
N GLU A 113 -13.41 -9.45 -7.92
CA GLU A 113 -13.15 -8.81 -6.63
C GLU A 113 -12.09 -7.73 -6.76
N ILE A 114 -12.38 -6.55 -6.21
CA ILE A 114 -11.44 -5.46 -6.00
C ILE A 114 -11.40 -5.18 -4.49
N SER A 115 -10.22 -5.33 -3.90
CA SER A 115 -9.95 -5.03 -2.50
C SER A 115 -9.05 -3.79 -2.42
N LEU A 116 -9.53 -2.72 -1.80
CA LEU A 116 -8.72 -1.56 -1.43
C LEU A 116 -8.27 -1.75 0.02
N LEU A 117 -6.97 -1.76 0.25
CA LEU A 117 -6.35 -2.04 1.54
C LEU A 117 -5.47 -0.87 1.95
N TRP A 118 -5.40 -0.61 3.24
CA TRP A 118 -4.43 0.32 3.81
C TRP A 118 -3.80 -0.30 5.05
N GLY A 119 -2.53 -0.01 5.28
CA GLY A 119 -1.81 -0.49 6.45
C GLY A 119 -0.76 0.52 6.88
N HIS A 120 -0.63 0.76 8.18
CA HIS A 120 0.36 1.71 8.69
C HIS A 120 0.87 1.34 10.08
N SER A 121 2.11 1.72 10.35
CA SER A 121 2.74 1.67 11.67
C SER A 121 2.90 3.05 12.32
N THR A 122 2.50 4.11 11.60
CA THR A 122 2.38 5.48 12.14
C THR A 122 1.20 5.57 13.12
N GLU A 123 1.20 6.62 13.94
CA GLU A 123 0.09 6.93 14.84
C GLU A 123 -1.24 7.02 14.07
N THR A 124 -1.23 7.73 12.93
CA THR A 124 -2.37 7.86 12.05
C THR A 124 -1.97 7.80 10.58
N MET A 125 -2.92 7.47 9.71
CA MET A 125 -2.80 7.55 8.25
C MET A 125 -4.13 8.04 7.67
N SER A 126 -4.10 9.15 6.92
CA SER A 126 -5.28 9.59 6.17
C SER A 126 -5.48 8.74 4.93
N VAL A 127 -6.70 8.26 4.72
CA VAL A 127 -7.06 7.43 3.56
C VAL A 127 -8.27 8.05 2.87
N GLY A 128 -8.25 8.08 1.54
CA GLY A 128 -9.38 8.52 0.74
C GLY A 128 -9.50 7.71 -0.54
N TYR A 129 -10.73 7.41 -0.94
CA TYR A 129 -11.01 6.64 -2.16
C TYR A 129 -12.41 6.96 -2.70
N MET A 130 -12.60 6.64 -3.98
CA MET A 130 -13.86 6.84 -4.69
C MET A 130 -13.95 5.84 -5.84
N LYS A 131 -15.09 5.18 -5.99
CA LYS A 131 -15.40 4.38 -7.18
C LYS A 131 -16.09 5.23 -8.23
N THR A 132 -16.12 4.74 -9.47
CA THR A 132 -16.81 5.40 -10.59
C THR A 132 -18.29 5.65 -10.33
N ASP A 133 -18.92 4.77 -9.55
CA ASP A 133 -20.35 4.76 -9.32
C ASP A 133 -20.73 5.47 -8.01
N ASP A 134 -19.72 5.90 -7.24
CA ASP A 134 -19.94 6.65 -6.00
C ASP A 134 -20.29 8.11 -6.33
N LYS A 135 -21.31 8.65 -5.67
CA LYS A 135 -21.71 10.06 -5.82
C LYS A 135 -20.77 11.03 -5.10
N LYS A 136 -20.01 10.55 -4.13
CA LYS A 136 -19.10 11.35 -3.28
C LYS A 136 -17.89 10.50 -2.89
N PRO A 137 -16.70 11.09 -2.73
CA PRO A 137 -15.53 10.38 -2.22
C PRO A 137 -15.69 10.05 -0.74
N VAL A 138 -15.02 8.98 -0.30
CA VAL A 138 -14.85 8.62 1.10
C VAL A 138 -13.48 9.10 1.55
N ALA A 139 -13.38 9.71 2.73
CA ALA A 139 -12.13 10.08 3.36
C ALA A 139 -12.24 9.93 4.88
N PHE A 140 -11.23 9.36 5.51
CA PHE A 140 -11.15 9.15 6.95
C PHE A 140 -9.69 9.08 7.42
N ILE A 141 -9.51 9.16 8.73
CA ILE A 141 -8.21 8.95 9.39
C ILE A 141 -8.24 7.56 9.99
N SER A 142 -7.26 6.74 9.61
CA SER A 142 -7.01 5.44 10.22
C SER A 142 -6.06 5.66 11.39
N ASP A 143 -6.52 5.36 12.61
CA ASP A 143 -5.74 5.50 13.83
C ASP A 143 -5.15 4.15 14.25
N LEU A 144 -3.96 4.17 14.84
CA LEU A 144 -3.42 3.00 15.52
C LEU A 144 -4.27 2.69 16.77
N PRO A 145 -4.61 1.42 17.06
CA PRO A 145 -5.42 1.08 18.23
C PRO A 145 -4.83 1.60 19.56
N VAL A 146 -5.70 1.95 20.51
CA VAL A 146 -5.28 2.43 21.83
C VAL A 146 -4.45 1.34 22.53
N GLY A 147 -3.26 1.72 23.03
CA GLY A 147 -2.32 0.80 23.68
C GLY A 147 -1.32 0.15 22.73
N SER A 148 -1.45 0.35 21.42
CA SER A 148 -0.46 -0.08 20.43
C SER A 148 0.79 0.80 20.45
N LYS A 149 1.94 0.20 20.16
CA LYS A 149 3.23 0.90 20.08
C LYS A 149 3.50 1.38 18.65
N VAL A 150 3.54 2.69 18.47
CA VAL A 150 3.88 3.34 17.20
C VAL A 150 5.24 2.87 16.71
N GLY A 151 5.33 2.50 15.43
CA GLY A 151 6.56 2.02 14.80
C GLY A 151 6.98 0.59 15.16
N GLN A 152 6.18 -0.13 15.97
CA GLN A 152 6.41 -1.54 16.34
C GLN A 152 5.22 -2.44 16.04
N THR A 153 4.04 -1.84 15.84
CA THR A 153 2.80 -2.52 15.52
C THR A 153 2.21 -1.91 14.25
N VAL A 154 1.26 -2.63 13.64
CA VAL A 154 0.64 -2.23 12.36
C VAL A 154 -0.86 -2.30 12.53
N ASN A 155 -1.56 -1.24 12.12
CA ASN A 155 -2.99 -1.30 11.86
C ASN A 155 -3.22 -1.55 10.37
N VAL A 156 -4.15 -2.44 10.05
CA VAL A 156 -4.53 -2.75 8.66
C VAL A 156 -6.05 -2.71 8.55
N GLY A 157 -6.53 -2.04 7.51
CA GLY A 157 -7.94 -2.03 7.13
C GLY A 157 -8.11 -2.29 5.64
N GLY A 158 -9.35 -2.57 5.24
CA GLY A 158 -9.68 -2.81 3.85
C GLY A 158 -11.16 -2.66 3.55
N ASN A 159 -11.45 -2.33 2.30
CA ASN A 159 -12.78 -2.34 1.72
C ASN A 159 -12.81 -3.28 0.51
N TYR A 160 -13.83 -4.11 0.45
CA TYR A 160 -14.00 -5.12 -0.58
C TYR A 160 -15.16 -4.75 -1.49
N HIS A 161 -14.96 -4.85 -2.79
CA HIS A 161 -15.93 -4.50 -3.81
C HIS A 161 -15.97 -5.59 -4.87
N TYR A 162 -17.17 -5.91 -5.35
CA TYR A 162 -17.38 -6.88 -6.41
C TYR A 162 -17.91 -6.18 -7.65
N ILE A 163 -17.28 -6.43 -8.79
CA ILE A 163 -17.74 -5.95 -10.10
C ILE A 163 -18.93 -6.82 -10.52
N VAL A 164 -20.13 -6.23 -10.58
CA VAL A 164 -21.32 -6.91 -11.11
C VAL A 164 -21.30 -6.82 -12.64
N SER A 165 -21.29 -7.96 -13.32
CA SER A 165 -21.42 -8.06 -14.77
C SER A 165 -22.84 -7.76 -15.21
N GLY A 166 -23.18 -6.48 -15.37
CA GLY A 166 -24.49 -6.06 -15.87
C GLY A 166 -24.68 -4.57 -16.15
N ASP A 167 -23.68 -3.71 -15.97
CA ASP A 167 -23.85 -2.28 -16.17
C ASP A 167 -23.56 -1.89 -17.64
N PRO A 168 -24.54 -1.39 -18.42
CA PRO A 168 -24.44 -1.18 -19.88
C PRO A 168 -23.53 -0.01 -20.31
N LYS A 169 -22.66 0.47 -19.43
CA LYS A 169 -21.66 1.52 -19.72
C LYS A 169 -20.21 1.02 -19.69
N ARG A 170 -19.98 -0.29 -19.83
CA ARG A 170 -18.64 -0.87 -19.99
C ARG A 170 -18.44 -1.56 -21.33
#